data_AF-A0A845JYZ4-F1
#
_entry.id   AF-A0A845JYZ4-F1
#
_cell.length_a   1.000
_cell.length_b   1.000
_cell.length_c   1.000
_cell.angle_alpha   90.00
_cell.angle_beta   90.00
_cell.angle_gamma   90.00
#
_symmetry.space_group_name_H-M   'P 1'
#
loop_
_entity.id
_entity.type
_entity.pdbx_description
1 polymer ?
#
loop_
_entity_poly.entity_id
_entity_poly.type
_entity_poly.pdbx_seq_one_letter_code
_entity_poly.pdbx_strand_id
1 'polypeptide(L)'
;GASGEIINLCPEFEKIKYASIGATIFFTSLLAFISSFYGLSQIFESYVLVFFLALFWGIIIFNLDRYIVQSLRSGDSTQQSLLISLPRIILAVLVAIIISKPLEVKLFEDEINALMLDMPLRRQTLLFSATYPEKVDAMMSSVLNQPSHVEVEEQNATTNEMSRNVAEAAKGVGEIAENISGVSTAASETTQGSSQTRDAANELSKLAVDLQGLVTKFKI
;
A
#
# COMPACT_ATOMS: atom_id res chain seq x y z
N GLY A 1 12.00 -29.27 25.63
CA GLY A 1 11.62 -29.97 24.40
C GLY A 1 10.87 -31.23 24.80
N ALA A 2 9.79 -31.57 24.10
CA ALA A 2 9.06 -32.82 24.29
C ALA A 2 9.82 -33.97 23.61
N SER A 3 9.83 -35.18 24.19
CA SER A 3 10.44 -36.35 23.54
C SER A 3 9.67 -36.69 22.26
N GLY A 4 10.36 -37.16 21.22
CA GLY A 4 9.73 -37.51 19.95
C GLY A 4 8.63 -38.58 20.07
N GLU A 5 8.68 -39.35 21.15
CA GLU A 5 7.68 -40.36 21.52
C GLU A 5 6.34 -39.72 21.93
N ILE A 6 6.36 -38.58 22.63
CA ILE A 6 5.15 -37.83 23.05
C ILE A 6 4.54 -37.08 21.85
N ILE A 7 5.37 -36.61 20.91
CA ILE A 7 4.88 -35.92 19.71
C ILE A 7 4.04 -36.89 18.87
N ASN A 8 4.43 -38.16 18.75
CA ASN A 8 3.66 -39.15 18.00
C ASN A 8 2.33 -39.56 18.67
N LEU A 9 2.15 -39.30 19.97
CA LEU A 9 0.86 -39.48 20.66
C LEU A 9 -0.13 -38.31 20.47
N CYS A 10 0.33 -37.14 20.00
CA CYS A 10 -0.55 -35.98 19.80
C CYS A 10 -1.44 -36.14 18.55
N PRO A 11 -2.68 -35.62 18.59
CA PRO A 11 -3.55 -35.58 17.41
C PRO A 11 -2.89 -34.84 16.24
N GLU A 12 -3.07 -35.34 15.01
CA GLU A 12 -2.49 -34.75 13.80
C GLU A 12 -2.86 -33.26 13.62
N PHE A 13 -4.06 -32.86 14.03
CA PHE A 13 -4.50 -31.46 14.01
C PHE A 13 -3.59 -30.53 14.83
N GLU A 14 -3.09 -30.96 15.99
CA GLU A 14 -2.24 -30.11 16.83
C GLU A 14 -0.84 -29.97 16.24
N LYS A 15 -0.30 -31.05 15.66
CA LYS A 15 0.97 -31.03 14.92
C LYS A 15 0.89 -30.06 13.74
N ILE A 16 -0.19 -30.12 12.95
CA ILE A 16 -0.42 -29.22 11.80
C ILE A 16 -0.56 -27.77 12.26
N LYS A 17 -1.22 -27.51 13.40
CA LYS A 17 -1.35 -26.16 13.98
C LYS A 17 0.00 -25.56 14.37
N TYR A 18 0.83 -26.28 15.12
CA TYR A 18 2.14 -25.76 15.52
C TYR A 18 3.14 -25.73 14.36
N ALA A 19 3.04 -26.66 13.40
CA ALA A 19 3.83 -26.65 12.17
C ALA A 19 3.49 -25.44 11.28
N SER A 20 2.21 -25.11 11.13
CA SER A 20 1.78 -23.94 10.34
C SER A 20 2.15 -22.62 11.01
N ILE A 21 2.09 -22.52 12.34
CA ILE A 21 2.61 -21.38 13.11
C ILE A 21 4.13 -21.22 12.94
N GLY A 22 4.88 -22.32 12.95
CA GLY A 22 6.33 -22.28 12.66
C GLY A 22 6.63 -21.87 11.22
N ALA A 23 5.82 -22.34 10.26
CA ALA A 23 5.97 -22.02 8.85
C ALA A 23 5.74 -20.52 8.58
N THR A 24 4.74 -19.88 9.19
CA THR A 24 4.49 -18.45 8.98
C THR A 24 5.65 -17.58 9.48
N ILE A 25 6.23 -17.88 10.65
CA ILE A 25 7.41 -17.18 11.19
C ILE A 25 8.64 -17.38 10.29
N PHE A 26 8.82 -18.58 9.75
CA PHE A 26 9.91 -18.86 8.83
C PHE A 26 9.77 -18.03 7.55
N PHE A 27 8.58 -18.02 6.94
CA PHE A 27 8.33 -17.25 5.73
C PHE A 27 8.47 -15.73 5.95
N THR A 28 8.03 -15.20 7.09
CA THR A 28 8.20 -13.76 7.39
C THR A 28 9.68 -13.39 7.53
N SER A 29 10.48 -14.23 8.20
CA SER A 29 11.93 -14.01 8.32
C SER A 29 12.67 -14.10 6.98
N LEU A 30 12.25 -15.02 6.10
CA LEU A 30 12.83 -15.18 4.76
C LEU A 30 12.54 -13.96 3.87
N LEU A 31 11.31 -13.48 3.87
CA LEU A 31 10.93 -12.29 3.11
C LEU A 31 11.63 -11.03 3.65
N ALA A 32 11.76 -10.91 4.97
CA ALA A 32 12.51 -9.82 5.59
C ALA A 32 14.00 -9.84 5.20
N PHE A 33 14.62 -11.02 5.13
CA PHE A 33 15.98 -11.17 4.65
C PHE A 33 16.13 -10.69 3.20
N ILE A 34 15.24 -11.14 2.29
CA ILE A 34 15.27 -10.73 0.87
C ILE A 34 15.05 -9.23 0.73
N SER A 35 14.07 -8.67 1.46
CA SER A 35 13.77 -7.24 1.45
C SER A 35 14.94 -6.41 1.99
N SER A 36 15.54 -6.82 3.10
CA SER A 36 16.70 -6.15 3.69
C SER A 36 17.93 -6.24 2.80
N PHE A 37 18.17 -7.40 2.18
CA PHE A 37 19.27 -7.59 1.22
C PHE A 37 19.15 -6.63 0.03
N TYR A 38 17.95 -6.50 -0.54
CA TYR A 38 17.70 -5.55 -1.61
C TYR A 38 17.77 -4.08 -1.15
N GLY A 39 17.27 -3.77 0.05
CA GLY A 39 17.34 -2.41 0.58
C GLY A 39 18.79 -1.98 0.85
N LEU A 40 19.58 -2.83 1.49
CA LEU A 40 20.97 -2.54 1.84
C LEU A 40 21.90 -2.50 0.62
N SER A 41 21.60 -3.24 -0.44
CA SER A 41 22.36 -3.16 -1.71
C SER A 41 22.19 -1.81 -2.42
N GLN A 42 21.16 -1.02 -2.07
CA GLN A 42 21.01 0.35 -2.59
C GLN A 42 21.87 1.37 -1.83
N ILE A 43 22.27 1.06 -0.58
CA ILE A 43 23.07 1.95 0.27
C ILE A 43 24.57 1.60 0.22
N PHE A 44 24.92 0.31 0.20
CA PHE A 44 26.30 -0.16 0.29
C PHE A 44 26.74 -0.85 -1.00
N GLU A 45 27.92 -0.50 -1.51
CA GLU A 45 28.50 -1.12 -2.72
C GLU A 45 29.08 -2.53 -2.47
N SER A 46 29.36 -2.89 -1.21
CA SER A 46 29.92 -4.20 -0.85
C SER A 46 28.83 -5.24 -0.62
N TYR A 47 28.62 -6.12 -1.60
CA TYR A 47 27.67 -7.25 -1.48
C TYR A 47 27.96 -8.19 -0.31
N VAL A 48 29.23 -8.33 0.08
CA VAL A 48 29.63 -9.19 1.22
C VAL A 48 29.11 -8.61 2.53
N LEU A 49 29.31 -7.30 2.76
CA LEU A 49 28.81 -6.62 3.97
C LEU A 49 27.28 -6.65 4.00
N VAL A 50 26.63 -6.40 2.87
CA VAL A 50 25.17 -6.44 2.71
C VAL A 50 24.61 -7.82 3.07
N PHE A 51 25.24 -8.92 2.62
CA PHE A 51 24.80 -10.27 2.94
C PHE A 51 24.80 -10.55 4.45
N PHE A 52 25.90 -10.23 5.15
CA PHE A 52 25.99 -10.44 6.60
C PHE A 52 25.00 -9.56 7.38
N LEU A 53 24.81 -8.32 6.95
CA LEU A 53 23.91 -7.38 7.60
C LEU A 53 22.43 -7.74 7.37
N ALA A 54 22.09 -8.21 6.17
CA ALA A 54 20.76 -8.75 5.86
C ALA A 54 20.48 -10.03 6.65
N LEU A 55 21.48 -10.91 6.80
CA LEU A 55 21.37 -12.14 7.59
C LEU A 55 21.10 -11.82 9.07
N PHE A 56 21.83 -10.86 9.62
CA PHE A 56 21.61 -10.36 10.96
C PHE A 56 20.18 -9.79 11.15
N TRP A 57 19.70 -9.01 10.19
CA TRP A 57 18.32 -8.49 10.19
C TRP A 57 17.25 -9.58 10.10
N GLY A 58 17.44 -10.58 9.24
CA GLY A 58 16.54 -11.74 9.14
C GLY A 58 16.47 -12.53 10.47
N ILE A 59 17.60 -12.68 11.15
CA ILE A 59 17.68 -13.32 12.48
C ILE A 59 16.95 -12.49 13.54
N ILE A 60 17.05 -11.16 13.50
CA ILE A 60 16.31 -10.26 14.42
C ILE A 60 14.81 -10.46 14.24
N ILE A 61 14.31 -10.41 13.00
CA ILE A 61 12.88 -10.59 12.71
C ILE A 61 12.42 -11.98 13.13
N PHE A 62 13.21 -13.03 12.86
CA PHE A 62 12.90 -14.38 13.32
C PHE A 62 12.79 -14.47 14.85
N ASN A 63 13.69 -13.83 15.59
CA ASN A 63 13.66 -13.81 17.05
C ASN A 63 12.44 -13.04 17.59
N LEU A 64 12.13 -11.90 16.99
CA LEU A 64 11.01 -11.03 17.40
C LEU A 64 9.65 -11.68 17.10
N ASP A 65 9.44 -12.20 15.88
CA ASP A 65 8.20 -12.90 15.52
C ASP A 65 8.02 -14.17 16.37
N ARG A 66 9.11 -14.93 16.65
CA ARG A 66 9.06 -16.09 17.56
C ARG A 66 8.70 -15.70 18.99
N TYR A 67 9.26 -14.60 19.51
CA TYR A 67 8.95 -14.09 20.84
C TYR A 67 7.48 -13.71 20.97
N ILE A 68 6.91 -13.01 19.98
CA ILE A 68 5.50 -12.61 19.96
C ILE A 68 4.57 -13.83 19.92
N VAL A 69 4.85 -14.80 19.05
CA VAL A 69 4.03 -16.01 18.96
C VAL A 69 4.11 -16.85 20.23
N GLN A 70 5.28 -16.91 20.87
CA GLN A 70 5.45 -17.64 22.12
C GLN A 70 4.82 -16.91 23.32
N SER A 71 4.70 -15.57 23.27
CA SER A 71 4.02 -14.79 24.31
C SER A 71 2.49 -14.82 24.20
N LEU A 72 1.92 -15.25 23.07
CA LEU A 72 0.46 -15.39 22.86
C LEU A 72 -0.16 -16.61 23.58
N ARG A 73 0.40 -17.01 24.73
CA ARG A 73 -0.08 -18.14 25.52
C ARG A 73 -1.53 -17.90 25.94
N SER A 74 -2.40 -18.85 25.59
CA SER A 74 -3.85 -18.79 25.72
C SER A 74 -4.28 -18.52 27.16
N GLY A 75 -4.74 -17.29 27.44
CA GLY A 75 -5.18 -16.87 28.77
C GLY A 75 -5.70 -15.43 28.86
N ASP A 76 -5.29 -14.52 27.97
CA ASP A 76 -5.60 -13.08 28.10
C ASP A 76 -6.51 -12.51 27.00
N SER A 77 -7.20 -11.42 27.35
CA SER A 77 -8.28 -10.77 26.59
C SER A 77 -7.87 -10.30 25.17
N THR A 78 -8.86 -10.23 24.26
CA THR A 78 -8.69 -9.83 22.86
C THR A 78 -8.08 -8.43 22.70
N GLN A 79 -8.28 -7.51 23.66
CA GLN A 79 -7.70 -6.16 23.62
C GLN A 79 -6.21 -6.12 23.99
N GLN A 80 -5.75 -6.99 24.91
CA GLN A 80 -4.32 -7.12 25.22
C GLN A 80 -3.54 -7.73 24.05
N SER A 81 -4.17 -8.65 23.31
CA SER A 81 -3.58 -9.26 22.12
C SER A 81 -3.30 -8.23 20.99
N LEU A 82 -4.13 -7.17 20.89
CA LEU A 82 -3.95 -6.08 19.93
C LEU A 82 -2.79 -5.13 20.33
N LEU A 83 -2.63 -4.89 21.62
CA LEU A 83 -1.55 -4.06 22.19
C LEU A 83 -0.16 -4.72 22.05
N ILE A 84 -0.08 -6.05 22.19
CA ILE A 84 1.16 -6.82 21.99
C ILE A 84 1.55 -6.89 20.50
N SER A 85 0.60 -6.72 19.57
CA SER A 85 0.83 -6.74 18.12
C SER A 85 1.22 -5.36 17.53
N LEU A 86 1.06 -4.30 18.32
CA LEU A 86 1.24 -2.89 17.93
C LEU A 86 2.68 -2.50 17.50
N PRO A 87 3.75 -3.01 18.15
CA PRO A 87 5.13 -2.74 17.72
C PRO A 87 5.42 -3.19 16.28
N ARG A 88 4.78 -4.27 15.81
CA ARG A 88 4.98 -4.84 14.47
C ARG A 88 4.43 -3.92 13.37
N ILE A 89 3.29 -3.28 13.62
CA ILE A 89 2.68 -2.32 12.71
C ILE A 89 3.56 -1.07 12.62
N ILE A 90 4.08 -0.59 13.75
CA ILE A 90 4.99 0.56 13.80
C ILE A 90 6.26 0.27 13.01
N LEU A 91 6.89 -0.90 13.21
CA LEU A 91 8.10 -1.30 12.50
C LEU A 91 7.87 -1.39 10.99
N ALA A 92 6.75 -1.97 10.55
CA ALA A 92 6.41 -2.09 9.13
C ALA A 92 6.23 -0.71 8.45
N VAL A 93 5.56 0.23 9.13
CA VAL A 93 5.41 1.61 8.64
C VAL A 93 6.77 2.32 8.57
N LEU A 94 7.62 2.13 9.57
CA LEU A 94 8.97 2.71 9.59
C LEU A 94 9.83 2.21 8.42
N VAL A 95 9.82 0.90 8.18
CA VAL A 95 10.54 0.29 7.05
C VAL A 95 9.99 0.78 5.71
N ALA A 96 8.67 0.91 5.57
CA ALA A 96 8.05 1.43 4.35
C ALA A 96 8.52 2.86 4.04
N ILE A 97 8.58 3.73 5.05
CA ILE A 97 9.05 5.13 4.88
C ILE A 97 10.54 5.18 4.53
N ILE A 98 11.37 4.39 5.23
CA ILE A 98 12.82 4.37 5.02
C ILE A 98 13.18 3.86 3.62
N ILE A 99 12.45 2.88 3.08
CA ILE A 99 12.71 2.30 1.76
C ILE A 99 12.12 3.17 0.63
N SER A 100 10.96 3.80 0.85
CA SER A 100 10.27 4.61 -0.15
C SER A 100 11.11 5.79 -0.65
N LYS A 101 11.76 6.55 0.25
CA LYS A 101 12.48 7.77 -0.13
C LYS A 101 13.68 7.58 -1.06
N PRO A 102 14.62 6.65 -0.80
CA PRO A 102 15.74 6.44 -1.72
C PRO A 102 15.29 5.84 -3.05
N LEU A 103 14.24 5.02 -3.06
CA LEU A 103 13.67 4.47 -4.30
C LEU A 103 13.00 5.54 -5.16
N GLU A 104 12.24 6.46 -4.56
CA GLU A 104 11.68 7.62 -5.25
C GLU A 104 12.78 8.41 -5.96
N VAL A 105 13.85 8.78 -5.26
CA VAL A 105 14.95 9.57 -5.86
C VAL A 105 15.64 8.77 -6.98
N LYS A 106 16.01 7.50 -6.74
CA LYS A 106 16.68 6.67 -7.76
C LYS A 106 15.83 6.43 -9.00
N LEU A 107 14.52 6.29 -8.85
CA LEU A 107 13.60 6.12 -9.98
C LEU A 107 13.50 7.39 -10.84
N PHE A 108 13.64 8.56 -10.21
CA PHE A 108 13.55 9.85 -10.89
C PHE A 108 14.92 10.48 -11.20
N GLU A 109 16.04 9.82 -10.89
CA GLU A 109 17.39 10.35 -11.17
C GLU A 109 17.57 10.67 -12.65
N ASP A 110 17.11 9.81 -13.56
CA ASP A 110 17.23 10.02 -15.01
C ASP A 110 16.35 11.19 -15.50
N GLU A 111 15.14 11.35 -14.96
CA GLU A 111 14.23 12.46 -15.28
C GLU A 111 14.77 13.79 -14.73
N ILE A 112 15.32 13.79 -13.51
CA ILE A 112 15.93 14.97 -12.88
C ILE A 112 17.18 15.39 -13.65
N ASN A 113 18.02 14.43 -14.07
CA ASN A 113 19.21 14.71 -14.87
C ASN A 113 18.85 15.22 -16.28
N ALA A 114 17.80 14.68 -16.89
CA ALA A 114 17.27 15.17 -18.15
C ALA A 114 16.74 16.61 -18.04
N LEU A 115 16.00 16.92 -16.96
CA LEU A 115 15.55 18.28 -16.65
C LEU A 115 16.71 19.24 -16.29
N MET A 116 17.79 18.75 -15.69
CA MET A 116 19.02 19.53 -15.46
C MET A 116 19.75 19.86 -16.76
N LEU A 117 19.69 18.97 -17.76
CA LEU A 117 20.29 19.21 -19.09
C LEU A 117 19.43 20.13 -19.96
N ASP A 118 18.11 20.15 -19.75
CA ASP A 118 17.18 21.03 -20.48
C ASP A 118 16.96 22.40 -19.80
N MET A 119 17.38 22.55 -18.54
CA MET A 119 17.35 23.86 -17.86
C MET A 119 18.47 24.75 -18.41
N PRO A 120 18.17 25.88 -19.08
CA PRO A 120 19.20 26.80 -19.52
C PRO A 120 19.93 27.35 -18.29
N LEU A 121 21.26 27.25 -18.29
CA LEU A 121 22.25 27.79 -17.32
C LEU A 121 21.96 29.22 -16.80
N ARG A 122 21.03 29.93 -17.42
CA ARG A 122 20.59 31.29 -17.12
C ARG A 122 19.77 31.42 -15.83
N ARG A 123 19.04 30.40 -15.38
CA ARG A 123 18.24 30.48 -14.12
C ARG A 123 19.06 30.23 -12.85
N GLN A 124 20.12 29.44 -12.92
CA GLN A 124 21.00 29.18 -11.76
C GLN A 124 21.75 30.45 -11.32
N THR A 125 22.13 31.30 -12.27
CA THR A 125 22.71 32.63 -12.01
C THR A 125 21.72 33.56 -11.30
N LEU A 126 20.40 33.40 -11.49
CA LEU A 126 19.39 34.24 -10.86
C LEU A 126 19.23 33.94 -9.35
N LEU A 127 19.34 32.67 -8.94
CA LEU A 127 19.36 32.30 -7.52
C LEU A 127 20.64 32.78 -6.81
N PHE A 128 21.78 32.77 -7.52
CA PHE A 128 23.01 33.39 -7.02
C PHE A 128 22.92 34.93 -7.02
N SER A 129 22.16 35.53 -7.93
CA SER A 129 21.88 36.96 -7.94
C SER A 129 20.92 37.39 -6.83
N ALA A 130 20.07 36.51 -6.30
CA ALA A 130 19.19 36.83 -5.16
C ALA A 130 19.97 37.16 -3.88
N THR A 131 21.24 36.74 -3.82
CA THR A 131 22.22 37.37 -2.92
C THR A 131 22.91 38.47 -3.73
N TYR A 132 22.32 39.65 -3.80
CA TYR A 132 22.97 40.86 -4.34
C TYR A 132 23.91 41.42 -3.26
N PRO A 133 25.24 41.17 -3.26
CA PRO A 133 26.13 41.93 -2.39
C PRO A 133 26.15 43.39 -2.87
N GLU A 134 26.18 44.34 -1.94
CA GLU A 134 26.16 45.80 -2.16
C GLU A 134 27.16 46.29 -3.24
N LYS A 135 28.28 45.58 -3.40
CA LYS A 135 29.30 45.85 -4.42
C LYS A 135 28.84 45.60 -5.85
N VAL A 136 27.89 44.69 -6.08
CA VAL A 136 27.37 44.36 -7.41
C VAL A 136 26.38 45.42 -7.88
N ASP A 137 25.60 46.02 -6.98
CA ASP A 137 24.65 47.09 -7.29
C ASP A 137 25.35 48.41 -7.68
N ALA A 138 26.42 48.75 -6.96
CA ALA A 138 27.29 49.88 -7.30
C ALA A 138 28.00 49.70 -8.65
N MET A 139 28.38 48.45 -8.99
CA MET A 139 28.99 48.15 -10.29
C MET A 139 27.96 48.14 -11.41
N MET A 140 26.75 47.63 -11.17
CA MET A 140 25.65 47.54 -12.14
C MET A 140 25.14 48.94 -12.56
N SER A 141 24.97 49.84 -11.59
CA SER A 141 24.57 51.24 -11.82
C SER A 141 25.61 52.07 -12.58
N SER A 142 26.90 51.69 -12.50
CA SER A 142 27.97 52.35 -13.26
C SER A 142 28.10 51.86 -14.71
N VAL A 143 27.53 50.71 -15.05
CA VAL A 143 27.68 50.05 -16.37
C VAL A 143 26.40 50.09 -17.21
N LEU A 144 25.21 50.07 -16.58
CA LEU A 144 23.92 50.03 -17.28
C LEU A 144 23.22 51.40 -17.27
N ASN A 145 23.13 52.03 -18.45
CA ASN A 145 22.25 53.19 -18.64
C ASN A 145 20.78 52.71 -18.66
N GLN A 146 20.11 52.84 -17.51
CA GLN A 146 18.71 52.48 -17.22
C GLN A 146 18.43 50.97 -17.16
N PRO A 147 18.71 50.31 -16.02
CA PRO A 147 18.25 48.94 -15.81
C PRO A 147 16.72 48.90 -15.63
N SER A 148 15.99 48.22 -16.52
CA SER A 148 14.58 47.90 -16.32
C SER A 148 14.45 46.70 -15.38
N HIS A 149 13.80 46.87 -14.25
CA HIS A 149 13.37 45.74 -13.42
C HIS A 149 12.31 44.94 -14.20
N VAL A 150 12.62 43.67 -14.51
CA VAL A 150 11.65 42.71 -15.01
C VAL A 150 11.22 41.86 -13.83
N GLU A 151 10.06 42.17 -13.29
CA GLU A 151 9.40 41.37 -12.27
C GLU A 151 8.65 40.23 -12.98
N VAL A 152 8.90 38.99 -12.56
CA VAL A 152 8.39 37.80 -13.24
C VAL A 152 6.96 37.54 -12.76
N GLU A 153 5.96 38.10 -13.45
CA GLU A 153 4.55 37.74 -13.24
C GLU A 153 4.24 36.38 -13.91
N GLU A 154 4.52 35.26 -13.25
CA GLU A 154 4.05 33.94 -13.72
C GLU A 154 3.57 33.03 -12.57
N GLN A 155 2.64 33.53 -11.73
CA GLN A 155 2.00 32.70 -10.70
C GLN A 155 0.47 32.57 -10.85
N ASN A 156 -0.17 33.39 -11.70
CA ASN A 156 -1.63 33.37 -11.88
C ASN A 156 -2.10 32.30 -12.89
N ALA A 157 -1.31 31.98 -13.92
CA ALA A 157 -1.70 30.99 -14.93
C ALA A 157 -1.81 29.57 -14.34
N THR A 158 -0.83 29.15 -13.53
CA THR A 158 -0.81 27.83 -12.89
C THR A 158 -1.91 27.66 -11.84
N THR A 159 -2.22 28.73 -11.11
CA THR A 159 -3.30 28.72 -10.10
C THR A 159 -4.68 28.61 -10.74
N ASN A 160 -4.90 29.28 -11.88
CA ASN A 160 -6.14 29.17 -12.65
C ASN A 160 -6.30 27.79 -13.30
N GLU A 161 -5.23 27.22 -13.86
CA GLU A 161 -5.21 25.85 -14.39
C GLU A 161 -5.47 24.81 -13.29
N MET A 162 -4.86 24.93 -12.11
CA MET A 162 -5.17 24.07 -10.96
C MET A 162 -6.64 24.18 -10.53
N SER A 163 -7.17 25.40 -10.42
CA SER A 163 -8.57 25.60 -10.02
C SER A 163 -9.55 24.99 -11.04
N ARG A 164 -9.21 25.07 -12.33
CA ARG A 164 -9.97 24.45 -13.41
C ARG A 164 -9.92 22.93 -13.37
N ASN A 165 -8.73 22.34 -13.19
CA ASN A 165 -8.56 20.90 -13.03
C ASN A 165 -9.31 20.35 -11.80
N VAL A 166 -9.29 21.08 -10.68
CA VAL A 166 -10.03 20.71 -9.46
C VAL A 166 -11.55 20.76 -9.70
N ALA A 167 -12.05 21.77 -10.41
CA ALA A 167 -13.48 21.85 -10.75
C ALA A 167 -13.93 20.73 -11.70
N GLU A 168 -13.11 20.38 -12.68
CA GLU A 168 -13.38 19.28 -13.62
C GLU A 168 -13.34 17.91 -12.91
N ALA A 169 -12.37 17.70 -12.03
CA ALA A 169 -12.31 16.52 -11.17
C ALA A 169 -13.54 16.42 -10.24
N ALA A 170 -13.97 17.52 -9.64
CA ALA A 170 -15.16 17.56 -8.78
C ALA A 170 -16.43 17.18 -9.56
N LYS A 171 -16.54 17.62 -10.81
CA LYS A 171 -17.63 17.21 -11.71
C LYS A 171 -17.61 15.71 -12.00
N GLY A 172 -16.43 15.15 -12.31
CA GLY A 172 -16.26 13.71 -12.53
C GLY A 172 -16.64 12.88 -11.30
N VAL A 173 -16.34 13.35 -10.09
CA VAL A 173 -16.77 12.69 -8.84
C VAL A 173 -18.30 12.68 -8.70
N GLY A 174 -18.99 13.74 -9.15
CA GLY A 174 -20.45 13.78 -9.21
C GLY A 174 -21.04 12.71 -10.13
N GLU A 175 -20.48 12.56 -11.33
CA GLU A 175 -20.89 11.54 -12.31
C GLU A 175 -20.64 10.11 -11.79
N ILE A 176 -19.53 9.89 -11.07
CA ILE A 176 -19.25 8.60 -10.42
C ILE A 176 -20.29 8.29 -9.33
N ALA A 177 -20.66 9.28 -8.51
CA ALA A 177 -21.66 9.10 -7.46
C ALA A 177 -23.03 8.73 -8.06
N GLU A 178 -23.42 9.36 -9.16
CA GLU A 178 -24.65 9.03 -9.89
C GLU A 178 -24.62 7.60 -10.46
N ASN A 179 -23.50 7.20 -11.07
CA ASN A 179 -23.32 5.84 -11.56
C ASN A 179 -23.39 4.80 -10.44
N ILE A 180 -22.78 5.06 -9.27
CA ILE A 180 -22.86 4.15 -8.12
C ILE A 180 -24.31 4.02 -7.64
N SER A 181 -25.06 5.12 -7.59
CA SER A 181 -26.49 5.07 -7.25
C SER A 181 -27.28 4.24 -8.26
N GLY A 182 -27.00 4.39 -9.56
CA GLY A 182 -27.62 3.58 -10.62
C GLY A 182 -27.31 2.09 -10.47
N VAL A 183 -26.05 1.74 -10.21
CA VAL A 183 -25.61 0.35 -9.97
C VAL A 183 -26.29 -0.22 -8.72
N SER A 184 -26.39 0.54 -7.64
CA SER A 184 -27.08 0.12 -6.42
C SER A 184 -28.55 -0.19 -6.68
N THR A 185 -29.24 0.64 -7.44
CA THR A 185 -30.64 0.41 -7.83
C THR A 185 -30.78 -0.85 -8.67
N ALA A 186 -29.94 -1.03 -9.70
CA ALA A 186 -29.96 -2.22 -10.55
C ALA A 186 -29.66 -3.52 -9.78
N ALA A 187 -28.75 -3.47 -8.80
CA ALA A 187 -28.45 -4.60 -7.92
C ALA A 187 -29.65 -4.95 -7.01
N SER A 188 -30.36 -3.93 -6.49
CA SER A 188 -31.58 -4.11 -5.71
C SER A 188 -32.69 -4.78 -6.54
N GLU A 189 -32.93 -4.28 -7.76
CA GLU A 189 -33.89 -4.85 -8.70
C GLU A 189 -33.56 -6.32 -9.04
N THR A 190 -32.28 -6.62 -9.29
CA THR A 190 -31.80 -7.99 -9.55
C THR A 190 -32.04 -8.92 -8.35
N THR A 191 -31.81 -8.43 -7.14
CA THR A 191 -32.07 -9.19 -5.90
C THR A 191 -33.56 -9.50 -5.76
N GLN A 192 -34.42 -8.51 -6.05
CA GLN A 192 -35.87 -8.69 -6.01
C GLN A 192 -36.36 -9.67 -7.08
N GLY A 193 -35.86 -9.58 -8.32
CA GLY A 193 -36.16 -10.53 -9.39
C GLY A 193 -35.69 -11.96 -9.06
N SER A 194 -34.55 -12.10 -8.40
CA SER A 194 -34.06 -13.41 -7.92
C SER A 194 -34.98 -14.00 -6.84
N SER A 195 -35.48 -13.16 -5.92
CA SER A 195 -36.48 -13.61 -4.93
C SER A 195 -37.76 -14.08 -5.59
N GLN A 196 -38.29 -13.32 -6.56
CA GLN A 196 -39.49 -13.72 -7.31
C GLN A 196 -39.30 -15.02 -8.07
N THR A 197 -38.14 -15.20 -8.71
CA THR A 197 -37.78 -16.44 -9.41
C THR A 197 -37.74 -17.63 -8.45
N ARG A 198 -37.16 -17.45 -7.27
CA ARG A 198 -37.14 -18.47 -6.21
C ARG A 198 -38.54 -18.84 -5.76
N ASP A 199 -39.41 -17.85 -5.57
CA ASP A 199 -40.78 -18.09 -5.13
C ASP A 199 -41.59 -18.84 -6.21
N ALA A 200 -41.42 -18.49 -7.50
CA ALA A 200 -42.02 -19.22 -8.61
C ALA A 200 -41.52 -20.67 -8.70
N ALA A 201 -40.21 -20.92 -8.48
CA ALA A 201 -39.65 -22.26 -8.44
C ALA A 201 -40.24 -23.11 -7.31
N ASN A 202 -40.48 -22.50 -6.14
CA ASN A 202 -41.12 -23.16 -5.00
C ASN A 202 -42.57 -23.58 -5.33
N GLU A 203 -43.34 -22.71 -5.98
CA GLU A 203 -44.70 -23.04 -6.43
C GLU A 203 -44.72 -24.15 -7.48
N LEU A 204 -43.81 -24.12 -8.46
CA LEU A 204 -43.65 -25.21 -9.43
C LEU A 204 -43.29 -26.54 -8.75
N SER A 205 -42.43 -26.52 -7.73
CA SER A 205 -42.08 -27.71 -6.96
C SER A 205 -43.30 -28.29 -6.22
N LYS A 206 -44.16 -27.44 -5.64
CA LYS A 206 -45.42 -27.89 -5.01
C LYS A 206 -46.36 -28.51 -6.03
N LEU A 207 -46.57 -27.84 -7.17
CA LEU A 207 -47.43 -28.35 -8.26
C LEU A 207 -46.94 -29.72 -8.78
N ALA A 208 -45.63 -29.89 -8.94
CA ALA A 208 -45.05 -31.17 -9.34
C ALA A 208 -45.33 -32.28 -8.31
N VAL A 209 -45.22 -31.98 -7.01
CA VAL A 209 -45.54 -32.91 -5.92
C VAL A 209 -47.03 -33.27 -5.93
N ASP A 210 -47.92 -32.28 -6.09
CA ASP A 210 -49.37 -32.51 -6.14
C ASP A 210 -49.78 -33.36 -7.34
N LEU A 211 -49.22 -33.09 -8.52
CA LEU A 211 -49.44 -33.89 -9.72
C LEU A 211 -48.92 -35.33 -9.55
N GLN A 212 -47.76 -35.51 -8.93
CA GLN A 212 -47.23 -36.84 -8.63
C GLN A 212 -48.16 -37.59 -7.67
N GLY A 213 -48.69 -36.92 -6.65
CA GLY A 213 -49.71 -37.45 -5.75
C GLY A 213 -50.98 -37.89 -6.49
N LEU A 214 -51.49 -37.07 -7.41
CA LEU A 214 -52.65 -37.43 -8.25
C LEU A 214 -52.38 -38.65 -9.12
N VAL A 215 -51.24 -38.72 -9.81
CA VAL A 215 -50.87 -39.87 -10.66
C VAL A 215 -50.76 -41.15 -9.84
N THR A 216 -50.19 -41.10 -8.63
CA THR A 216 -50.12 -42.28 -7.75
C THR A 216 -51.49 -42.80 -7.32
N LYS A 217 -52.51 -41.93 -7.19
CA LYS A 217 -53.90 -42.35 -6.88
C LYS A 217 -54.58 -43.06 -8.05
N PHE A 218 -54.22 -42.74 -9.30
CA PHE A 218 -54.79 -43.38 -10.49
C PHE A 218 -54.05 -44.65 -10.94
N LYS A 219 -52.87 -44.93 -10.36
CA LYS A 219 -52.13 -46.17 -10.58
C LYS A 219 -52.65 -47.26 -9.64
N ILE A 220 -53.87 -47.74 -9.91
CA ILE A 220 -54.45 -49.00 -9.38
C ILE A 220 -54.73 -49.91 -10.57
#